data_AF-A0A8C1IGW9-F1
#
_entry.id   AF-A0A8C1IGW9-F1
#
_cell.length_a   1.000
_cell.length_b   1.000
_cell.length_c   1.000
_cell.angle_alpha   90.00
_cell.angle_beta   90.00
_cell.angle_gamma   90.00
#
_symmetry.space_group_name_H-M   'P 1'
#
loop_
_entity.id
_entity.type
_entity.pdbx_description
1 polymer ?
#
loop_
_entity_poly.entity_id
_entity_poly.type
_entity_poly.pdbx_seq_one_letter_code
_entity_poly.pdbx_strand_id
1 'polypeptide(L)'
;TYMSQRNHLLLGLWEKCYCSIFVASRRMQGVFLLVFSKFCHLPFLRGVQTQSTRTGLGGYWVSQMRKDIWERQRMENFESILQQQQFEGSMAVGVLDHDVVFWFGDLNFRIEGYDIHVVKSATEKDKLPLLWEKDQLNMVKKSESVVEGFMEGPLNFPPTYKFDVGTHTYDTRSVMLFYMRRAPPYRPITLHYSSHMGFTLSDHKPVSALFCLHVNVPLVTLEVEKEWTKFSDATVKLTVAHGFQRSSWD
;
A
#
# COMPACT_ATOMS: atom_id res chain seq x y z
N THR A 1 -4.38 -16.47 21.16
CA THR A 1 -3.19 -16.53 22.03
C THR A 1 -3.19 -15.30 22.92
N TYR A 2 -3.22 -15.52 24.23
CA TYR A 2 -3.23 -14.47 25.26
C TYR A 2 -1.86 -13.78 25.27
N MET A 3 -1.79 -12.45 25.17
CA MET A 3 -0.56 -11.69 25.46
C MET A 3 -0.82 -10.73 26.63
N SER A 4 -0.26 -11.14 27.76
CA SER A 4 -0.19 -10.42 29.02
C SER A 4 0.83 -9.29 28.93
N GLN A 5 0.48 -8.16 29.54
CA GLN A 5 1.34 -7.03 29.85
C GLN A 5 2.70 -7.47 30.41
N ARG A 6 3.80 -6.92 29.86
CA ARG A 6 5.02 -6.56 30.60
C ARG A 6 5.80 -5.49 29.81
N ASN A 7 5.39 -4.24 30.01
CA ASN A 7 6.32 -3.10 29.95
C ASN A 7 7.32 -3.30 31.09
N HIS A 8 8.63 -3.39 30.80
CA HIS A 8 9.77 -3.06 31.69
C HIS A 8 11.04 -3.65 31.09
N LEU A 9 11.63 -2.96 30.11
CA LEU A 9 13.03 -3.04 29.64
C LEU A 9 13.05 -2.35 28.29
N LEU A 10 13.66 -1.15 28.19
CA LEU A 10 14.18 -0.47 26.98
C LEU A 10 14.24 1.07 27.12
N LEU A 11 14.41 1.60 28.33
CA LEU A 11 14.79 3.01 28.54
C LEU A 11 16.30 3.27 28.43
N GLY A 12 17.10 2.29 27.96
CA GLY A 12 18.57 2.37 27.88
C GLY A 12 19.18 2.22 26.48
N LEU A 13 18.37 2.23 25.41
CA LEU A 13 18.84 2.09 24.01
C LEU A 13 18.22 3.14 23.08
N TRP A 14 18.02 4.36 23.60
CA TRP A 14 17.34 5.44 22.87
C TRP A 14 18.15 6.07 21.74
N GLU A 15 19.39 5.61 21.48
CA GLU A 15 20.19 6.14 20.37
C GLU A 15 20.07 5.36 19.06
N LYS A 16 19.59 4.11 19.03
CA LYS A 16 19.49 3.35 17.77
C LYS A 16 18.44 2.23 17.87
N CYS A 17 17.16 2.51 17.61
CA CYS A 17 16.19 1.52 17.10
C CYS A 17 14.78 2.11 16.92
N TYR A 18 14.32 2.21 15.67
CA TYR A 18 12.93 2.19 15.17
C TYR A 18 11.76 2.20 16.20
N CYS A 19 11.40 3.36 16.75
CA CYS A 19 10.13 3.53 17.47
C CYS A 19 8.97 3.83 16.51
N SER A 20 8.51 2.79 15.80
CA SER A 20 7.26 2.84 15.04
C SER A 20 6.08 2.50 15.94
N ILE A 21 4.97 3.23 15.76
CA ILE A 21 3.72 3.11 16.50
C ILE A 21 2.65 2.62 15.55
N PHE A 22 1.84 1.68 16.01
CA PHE A 22 0.67 1.21 15.27
C PHE A 22 -0.40 2.31 15.22
N VAL A 23 -0.83 2.69 14.01
CA VAL A 23 -1.81 3.77 13.79
C VAL A 23 -3.19 3.18 13.49
N ALA A 24 -3.27 2.26 12.53
CA ALA A 24 -4.52 1.67 12.10
C ALA A 24 -4.31 0.30 11.45
N SER A 25 -5.36 -0.51 11.45
CA SER A 25 -5.42 -1.74 10.65
C SER A 25 -6.79 -1.94 10.04
N ARG A 26 -6.82 -2.65 8.91
CA ARG A 26 -8.04 -3.22 8.34
C ARG A 26 -7.78 -4.66 7.93
N ARG A 27 -8.76 -5.54 8.17
CA ARG A 27 -8.74 -6.93 7.71
C ARG A 27 -10.00 -7.24 6.92
N MET A 28 -9.83 -7.84 5.75
CA MET A 28 -10.93 -8.40 4.95
C MET A 28 -10.48 -9.72 4.35
N GLN A 29 -11.09 -10.83 4.78
CA GLN A 29 -10.90 -12.19 4.25
C GLN A 29 -9.55 -12.47 3.57
N GLY A 30 -8.51 -12.75 4.38
CA GLY A 30 -7.16 -13.06 3.89
C GLY A 30 -6.29 -11.84 3.55
N VAL A 31 -6.88 -10.64 3.42
CA VAL A 31 -6.17 -9.37 3.19
C VAL A 31 -6.06 -8.58 4.48
N PHE A 32 -4.87 -8.04 4.74
CA PHE A 32 -4.56 -7.21 5.90
C PHE A 32 -3.84 -5.94 5.45
N LEU A 33 -4.33 -4.79 5.90
CA LEU A 33 -3.66 -3.50 5.81
C LEU A 33 -3.24 -3.07 7.21
N LEU A 34 -1.97 -2.73 7.38
CA LEU A 34 -1.40 -2.22 8.63
C LEU A 34 -0.71 -0.90 8.35
N VAL A 35 -0.99 0.13 9.16
CA VAL A 35 -0.38 1.44 9.05
C VAL A 35 0.40 1.73 10.33
N PHE A 36 1.67 2.08 10.17
CA PHE A 36 2.57 2.44 11.26
C PHE A 36 3.15 3.83 10.99
N SER A 37 3.46 4.56 12.06
CA SER A 37 4.10 5.86 11.99
C SER A 37 5.19 6.00 13.04
N LYS A 38 6.24 6.77 12.76
CA LYS A 38 7.24 7.09 13.80
C LYS A 38 6.61 7.98 14.87
N PHE A 39 7.08 7.86 16.11
CA PHE A 39 6.61 8.69 17.21
C PHE A 39 6.61 10.19 16.89
N CYS A 40 7.67 10.70 16.26
CA CYS A 40 7.79 12.12 15.88
C CYS A 40 6.74 12.62 14.87
N HIS A 41 6.03 11.73 14.18
CA HIS A 41 5.01 12.09 13.20
C HIS A 41 3.59 12.06 13.75
N LEU A 42 3.37 11.57 14.97
CA LEU A 42 2.04 11.54 15.59
C LEU A 42 1.29 12.89 15.57
N PRO A 43 1.95 14.05 15.80
CA PRO A 43 1.26 15.35 15.78
C PRO A 43 0.70 15.76 14.42
N PHE A 44 1.14 15.10 13.35
CA PHE A 44 0.70 15.35 11.99
C PHE A 44 -0.45 14.42 11.58
N LEU A 45 -0.69 13.33 12.31
CA LEU A 45 -1.74 12.37 11.99
C LEU A 45 -3.06 12.80 12.60
N ARG A 46 -4.10 12.92 11.76
CA ARG A 46 -5.47 13.22 12.17
C ARG A 46 -6.46 12.58 11.19
N GLY A 47 -7.71 12.44 11.62
CA GLY A 47 -8.79 11.98 10.75
C GLY A 47 -8.56 10.58 10.16
N VAL A 48 -7.84 9.72 10.89
CA VAL A 48 -7.51 8.37 10.44
C VAL A 48 -8.79 7.54 10.32
N GLN A 49 -9.11 7.13 9.09
CA GLN A 49 -10.31 6.34 8.78
C GLN A 49 -9.92 5.08 8.03
N THR A 50 -10.73 4.03 8.15
CA THR A 50 -10.52 2.76 7.44
C THR A 50 -11.82 2.24 6.84
N GLN A 51 -11.75 1.77 5.59
CA GLN A 51 -12.87 1.16 4.89
C GLN A 51 -12.44 -0.11 4.16
N SER A 52 -13.42 -0.90 3.74
CA SER A 52 -13.21 -2.13 3.00
C SER A 52 -14.41 -2.40 2.10
N THR A 53 -14.15 -2.67 0.83
CA THR A 53 -15.17 -2.99 -0.18
C THR A 53 -14.98 -4.43 -0.62
N ARG A 54 -16.03 -5.25 -0.52
CA ARG A 54 -16.01 -6.57 -1.15
C ARG A 54 -16.36 -6.41 -2.62
N THR A 55 -15.48 -6.90 -3.49
CA THR A 55 -15.67 -6.93 -4.94
C THR A 55 -15.86 -8.36 -5.43
N GLY A 56 -16.52 -8.54 -6.58
CA GLY A 56 -16.76 -9.84 -7.22
C GLY A 56 -18.24 -10.21 -7.37
N LEU A 57 -18.53 -11.12 -8.30
CA LEU A 57 -19.87 -11.50 -8.75
C LEU A 57 -20.57 -12.54 -7.85
N GLY A 58 -20.58 -12.34 -6.53
CA GLY A 58 -21.42 -13.13 -5.61
C GLY A 58 -21.23 -14.66 -5.66
N GLY A 59 -20.09 -15.16 -6.15
CA GLY A 59 -19.79 -16.60 -6.22
C GLY A 59 -19.99 -17.27 -7.58
N TYR A 60 -20.33 -16.54 -8.65
CA TYR A 60 -20.28 -17.09 -10.02
C TYR A 60 -18.83 -17.17 -10.53
N TRP A 61 -18.08 -18.12 -9.98
CA TRP A 61 -16.79 -18.56 -10.51
C TRP A 61 -17.04 -19.47 -11.71
N VAL A 62 -17.33 -18.90 -12.89
CA VAL A 62 -17.36 -19.70 -14.11
C VAL A 62 -15.91 -19.93 -14.52
N SER A 63 -15.38 -21.11 -14.22
CA SER A 63 -14.01 -21.57 -14.52
C SER A 63 -13.65 -21.61 -16.01
N GLN A 64 -14.53 -21.10 -16.88
CA GLN A 64 -14.42 -21.08 -18.34
C GLN A 64 -14.58 -19.67 -18.94
N MET A 65 -14.58 -18.61 -18.12
CA MET A 65 -14.62 -17.24 -18.66
C MET A 65 -13.35 -16.91 -19.45
N ARG A 66 -13.53 -16.31 -20.63
CA ARG A 66 -12.46 -15.86 -21.52
C ARG A 66 -11.57 -14.81 -20.85
N LYS A 67 -10.32 -14.67 -21.29
CA LYS A 67 -9.29 -13.78 -20.68
C LYS A 67 -9.69 -12.30 -20.63
N ASP A 68 -10.42 -11.83 -21.64
CA ASP A 68 -11.00 -10.48 -21.74
C ASP A 68 -11.99 -10.19 -20.61
N ILE A 69 -12.75 -11.20 -20.18
CA ILE A 69 -13.74 -11.06 -19.10
C ILE A 69 -13.04 -10.83 -17.76
N TRP A 70 -11.92 -11.50 -17.49
CA TRP A 70 -11.17 -11.33 -16.25
C TRP A 70 -10.50 -9.96 -16.14
N GLU A 71 -10.03 -9.42 -17.26
CA GLU A 71 -9.49 -8.05 -17.29
C GLU A 71 -10.56 -7.02 -17.01
N ARG A 72 -11.71 -7.12 -17.68
CA ARG A 72 -12.86 -6.26 -17.43
C ARG A 72 -13.32 -6.34 -15.97
N GLN A 73 -13.37 -7.53 -15.39
CA GLN A 73 -13.76 -7.70 -13.99
C GLN A 73 -12.80 -6.98 -13.02
N ARG A 74 -11.50 -6.96 -13.30
CA ARG A 74 -10.53 -6.20 -12.47
C ARG A 74 -10.78 -4.70 -12.55
N MET A 75 -11.15 -4.20 -13.72
CA MET A 75 -11.52 -2.79 -13.90
C MET A 75 -12.84 -2.44 -13.22
N GLU A 76 -13.87 -3.28 -13.34
CA GLU A 76 -15.13 -3.11 -12.61
C GLU A 76 -14.90 -3.12 -11.09
N ASN A 77 -14.02 -3.98 -10.59
CA ASN A 77 -13.64 -4.00 -9.17
C ASN A 77 -12.97 -2.69 -8.76
N PHE A 78 -12.05 -2.18 -9.59
CA PHE A 78 -11.38 -0.90 -9.35
C PHE A 78 -12.39 0.25 -9.26
N GLU A 79 -13.29 0.37 -10.23
CA GLU A 79 -14.35 1.39 -10.25
C GLU A 79 -15.31 1.25 -9.08
N SER A 80 -15.72 0.03 -8.75
CA SER A 80 -16.60 -0.26 -7.61
C SER A 80 -15.98 0.19 -6.29
N ILE A 81 -14.68 -0.01 -6.08
CA ILE A 81 -13.98 0.48 -4.89
C ILE A 81 -13.99 2.01 -4.84
N LEU A 82 -13.68 2.68 -5.96
CA LEU A 82 -13.67 4.15 -6.02
C LEU A 82 -15.04 4.76 -5.75
N GLN A 83 -16.12 4.13 -6.23
CA GLN A 83 -17.49 4.61 -6.02
C GLN A 83 -17.99 4.35 -4.60
N GLN A 84 -17.66 3.19 -4.02
CA GLN A 84 -18.25 2.76 -2.74
C GLN A 84 -17.50 3.27 -1.51
N GLN A 85 -16.20 3.58 -1.61
CA GLN A 85 -15.44 4.10 -0.47
C GLN A 85 -15.58 5.61 -0.35
N GLN A 86 -16.26 6.04 0.72
CA GLN A 86 -16.60 7.45 0.99
C GLN A 86 -16.25 7.81 2.43
N PHE A 87 -15.31 8.73 2.62
CA PHE A 87 -14.74 9.10 3.92
C PHE A 87 -15.47 10.29 4.53
N GLU A 88 -15.48 10.35 5.86
CA GLU A 88 -16.07 11.46 6.61
C GLU A 88 -15.17 12.70 6.58
N GLY A 89 -15.78 13.88 6.42
CA GLY A 89 -15.07 15.16 6.45
C GLY A 89 -15.38 16.05 5.24
N SER A 90 -14.99 17.32 5.32
CA SER A 90 -15.25 18.31 4.27
C SER A 90 -14.12 18.43 3.23
N MET A 91 -12.94 17.87 3.52
CA MET A 91 -11.74 18.08 2.67
C MET A 91 -11.59 17.04 1.56
N ALA A 92 -11.90 15.77 1.82
CA ALA A 92 -11.82 14.69 0.84
C ALA A 92 -12.85 13.61 1.18
N VAL A 93 -13.87 13.45 0.31
CA VAL A 93 -14.97 12.51 0.54
C VAL A 93 -14.72 11.22 -0.25
N GLY A 94 -14.46 11.33 -1.55
CA GLY A 94 -14.07 10.18 -2.37
C GLY A 94 -12.60 9.81 -2.24
N VAL A 95 -12.25 8.58 -2.63
CA VAL A 95 -10.86 8.11 -2.69
C VAL A 95 -9.99 9.08 -3.50
N LEU A 96 -10.48 9.53 -4.66
CA LEU A 96 -9.73 10.39 -5.58
C LEU A 96 -9.66 11.87 -5.17
N ASP A 97 -10.40 12.28 -4.15
CA ASP A 97 -10.36 13.65 -3.62
C ASP A 97 -9.15 13.87 -2.70
N HIS A 98 -8.43 12.80 -2.34
CA HIS A 98 -7.25 12.87 -1.49
C HIS A 98 -6.04 13.41 -2.26
N ASP A 99 -5.22 14.21 -1.57
CA ASP A 99 -3.96 14.77 -2.09
C ASP A 99 -3.01 13.70 -2.66
N VAL A 100 -2.92 12.56 -1.97
CA VAL A 100 -2.07 11.43 -2.35
C VAL A 100 -2.82 10.14 -2.11
N VAL A 101 -2.94 9.31 -3.15
CA VAL A 101 -3.55 7.97 -3.06
C VAL A 101 -2.49 6.92 -3.36
N PHE A 102 -2.25 6.02 -2.41
CA PHE A 102 -1.48 4.80 -2.64
C PHE A 102 -2.47 3.65 -2.86
N TRP A 103 -2.32 2.96 -3.98
CA TRP A 103 -3.15 1.84 -4.36
C TRP A 103 -2.28 0.63 -4.66
N PHE A 104 -2.35 -0.41 -3.84
CA PHE A 104 -1.39 -1.51 -3.93
C PHE A 104 -1.99 -2.82 -3.44
N GLY A 105 -1.36 -3.91 -3.87
CA GLY A 105 -1.75 -5.27 -3.49
C GLY A 105 -1.55 -6.23 -4.66
N ASP A 106 -2.18 -7.39 -4.58
CA ASP A 106 -2.31 -8.26 -5.73
C ASP A 106 -3.47 -7.80 -6.60
N LEU A 107 -3.16 -6.98 -7.61
CA LEU A 107 -4.16 -6.53 -8.58
C LEU A 107 -4.49 -7.60 -9.64
N ASN A 108 -3.69 -8.67 -9.70
CA ASN A 108 -3.96 -9.85 -10.49
C ASN A 108 -4.01 -9.62 -12.03
N PHE A 109 -3.35 -8.56 -12.52
CA PHE A 109 -3.07 -8.37 -13.94
C PHE A 109 -1.97 -9.35 -14.42
N ARG A 110 -2.07 -9.78 -15.67
CA ARG A 110 -1.23 -10.84 -16.24
C ARG A 110 -0.43 -10.33 -17.43
N ILE A 111 0.62 -11.06 -17.78
CA ILE A 111 1.30 -10.91 -19.07
C ILE A 111 0.46 -11.59 -20.16
N GLU A 112 -0.03 -10.79 -21.10
CA GLU A 112 -0.82 -11.24 -22.25
C GLU A 112 0.08 -11.84 -23.35
N GLY A 113 -0.45 -12.82 -24.09
CA GLY A 113 0.21 -13.34 -25.30
C GLY A 113 1.45 -14.23 -25.11
N TYR A 114 2.12 -14.22 -23.95
CA TYR A 114 3.37 -14.99 -23.75
C TYR A 114 3.21 -16.21 -22.86
N ASP A 115 3.53 -17.41 -23.35
CA ASP A 115 3.62 -18.62 -22.53
C ASP A 115 4.70 -18.55 -21.44
N ILE A 116 4.64 -19.51 -20.52
CA ILE A 116 5.54 -19.55 -19.36
C ILE A 116 7.00 -19.74 -19.77
N HIS A 117 7.28 -20.43 -20.88
CA HIS A 117 8.65 -20.59 -21.38
C HIS A 117 9.19 -19.26 -21.91
N VAL A 118 8.35 -18.46 -22.57
CA VAL A 118 8.72 -17.11 -23.01
C VAL A 118 8.99 -16.21 -21.81
N VAL A 119 8.13 -16.22 -20.79
CA VAL A 119 8.32 -15.43 -19.56
C VAL A 119 9.59 -15.83 -18.82
N LYS A 120 9.84 -17.14 -18.65
CA LYS A 120 11.06 -17.68 -18.02
C LYS A 120 12.31 -17.26 -18.79
N SER A 121 12.33 -17.50 -20.11
CA SER A 121 13.44 -17.15 -20.99
C SER A 121 13.73 -15.64 -21.00
N ALA A 122 12.70 -14.80 -21.00
CA ALA A 122 12.87 -13.35 -20.92
C ALA A 122 13.44 -12.93 -19.56
N THR A 123 12.99 -13.54 -18.46
CA THR A 123 13.49 -13.28 -17.11
C THR A 123 14.96 -13.70 -16.97
N GLU A 124 15.32 -14.90 -17.43
CA GLU A 124 16.70 -15.44 -17.39
C GLU A 124 17.68 -14.61 -18.23
N LYS A 125 17.19 -13.98 -19.31
CA LYS A 125 18.00 -13.17 -20.24
C LYS A 125 17.94 -11.67 -19.94
N ASP A 126 17.34 -11.28 -18.81
CA ASP A 126 17.13 -9.88 -18.41
C ASP A 126 16.42 -9.01 -19.49
N LYS A 127 15.48 -9.63 -20.21
CA LYS A 127 14.64 -8.98 -21.23
C LYS A 127 13.28 -8.58 -20.67
N LEU A 128 13.26 -8.05 -19.46
CA LEU A 128 12.04 -7.64 -18.76
C LEU A 128 11.18 -6.61 -19.52
N PRO A 129 11.74 -5.62 -20.25
CA PRO A 129 10.92 -4.66 -20.99
C PRO A 129 9.93 -5.29 -21.97
N LEU A 130 10.28 -6.42 -22.59
CA LEU A 130 9.39 -7.15 -23.50
C LEU A 130 8.14 -7.67 -22.77
N LEU A 131 8.29 -8.08 -21.50
CA LEU A 131 7.18 -8.53 -20.68
C LEU A 131 6.25 -7.37 -20.35
N TRP A 132 6.81 -6.20 -20.03
CA TRP A 132 6.04 -5.02 -19.63
C TRP A 132 5.23 -4.39 -20.75
N GLU A 133 5.65 -4.57 -22.01
CA GLU A 133 4.83 -4.22 -23.18
C GLU A 133 3.55 -5.05 -23.29
N LYS A 134 3.55 -6.26 -22.71
CA LYS A 134 2.42 -7.20 -22.67
C LYS A 134 1.75 -7.28 -21.31
N ASP A 135 2.14 -6.43 -20.37
CA ASP A 135 1.50 -6.36 -19.07
C ASP A 135 0.13 -5.68 -19.21
N GLN A 136 -0.93 -6.42 -18.84
CA GLN A 136 -2.31 -5.97 -19.01
C GLN A 136 -2.60 -4.65 -18.29
N LEU A 137 -1.97 -4.42 -17.13
CA LEU A 137 -2.13 -3.14 -16.49
C LEU A 137 -1.51 -2.02 -17.34
N ASN A 138 -0.26 -2.16 -17.77
CA ASN A 138 0.38 -1.14 -18.59
C ASN A 138 -0.40 -0.85 -19.88
N MET A 139 -1.13 -1.84 -20.39
CA MET A 139 -2.07 -1.67 -21.49
C MET A 139 -3.31 -0.86 -21.07
N VAL A 140 -3.97 -1.26 -19.97
CA VAL A 140 -5.12 -0.54 -19.39
C VAL A 140 -4.78 0.92 -19.05
N LYS A 141 -3.59 1.20 -18.52
CA LYS A 141 -3.11 2.57 -18.23
C LYS A 141 -3.03 3.47 -19.46
N LYS A 142 -2.92 2.88 -20.65
CA LYS A 142 -2.89 3.62 -21.92
C LYS A 142 -4.29 3.82 -22.52
N SER A 143 -5.26 2.99 -22.17
CA SER A 143 -6.59 2.98 -22.78
C SER A 143 -7.71 3.50 -21.87
N GLU A 144 -7.63 3.27 -20.56
CA GLU A 144 -8.69 3.55 -19.60
C GLU A 144 -8.44 4.86 -18.84
N SER A 145 -9.39 5.79 -18.91
CA SER A 145 -9.29 7.08 -18.22
C SER A 145 -9.47 6.96 -16.71
N VAL A 146 -10.10 5.90 -16.19
CA VAL A 146 -10.33 5.75 -14.75
C VAL A 146 -9.04 5.58 -13.94
N VAL A 147 -7.99 5.02 -14.58
CA VAL A 147 -6.65 4.90 -14.01
C VAL A 147 -5.75 6.09 -14.33
N GLU A 148 -6.27 7.10 -15.03
CA GLU A 148 -5.53 8.32 -15.31
C GLU A 148 -5.07 8.99 -14.00
N GLY A 149 -3.85 9.51 -14.01
CA GLY A 149 -3.21 10.10 -12.84
C GLY A 149 -2.53 9.10 -11.90
N PHE A 150 -2.82 7.79 -12.01
CA PHE A 150 -2.03 6.74 -11.36
C PHE A 150 -0.70 6.52 -12.07
N MET A 151 0.32 6.23 -11.29
CA MET A 151 1.68 6.04 -11.72
C MET A 151 2.31 4.89 -10.97
N GLU A 152 3.32 4.33 -11.60
CA GLU A 152 4.08 3.21 -11.08
C GLU A 152 5.58 3.53 -11.25
N GLY A 153 6.39 3.06 -10.32
CA GLY A 153 7.85 3.16 -10.44
C GLY A 153 8.39 2.27 -11.56
N PRO A 154 9.66 2.44 -11.96
CA PRO A 154 10.28 1.57 -12.96
C PRO A 154 10.25 0.09 -12.54
N LEU A 155 9.74 -0.78 -13.41
CA LEU A 155 9.69 -2.23 -13.22
C LEU A 155 11.03 -2.87 -13.58
N ASN A 156 12.00 -2.78 -12.66
CA ASN A 156 13.37 -3.30 -12.83
C ASN A 156 13.58 -4.64 -12.10
N PHE A 157 12.52 -5.41 -11.87
CA PHE A 157 12.55 -6.67 -11.15
C PHE A 157 11.64 -7.69 -11.85
N PRO A 158 11.92 -9.00 -11.74
CA PRO A 158 11.19 -10.02 -12.48
C PRO A 158 9.75 -10.21 -11.96
N PRO A 159 8.85 -10.82 -12.75
CA PRO A 159 7.49 -11.15 -12.31
C PRO A 159 7.48 -11.86 -10.95
N THR A 160 6.54 -11.49 -10.09
CA THR A 160 6.51 -11.92 -8.68
C THR A 160 5.54 -13.08 -8.40
N TYR A 161 4.89 -13.63 -9.43
CA TYR A 161 4.01 -14.79 -9.32
C TYR A 161 3.92 -15.59 -10.64
N LYS A 162 3.59 -16.89 -10.63
CA LYS A 162 3.44 -17.81 -9.49
C LYS A 162 4.71 -18.62 -9.32
N PHE A 163 5.07 -18.94 -8.08
CA PHE A 163 6.17 -19.83 -7.75
C PHE A 163 5.69 -21.11 -7.08
N ASP A 164 6.41 -22.21 -7.28
CA ASP A 164 6.22 -23.40 -6.45
C ASP A 164 6.64 -23.04 -5.01
N VAL A 165 5.74 -23.24 -4.05
CA VAL A 165 5.98 -22.93 -2.64
C VAL A 165 7.22 -23.67 -2.13
N GLY A 166 8.08 -22.96 -1.40
CA GLY A 166 9.37 -23.47 -0.96
C GLY A 166 10.50 -23.31 -1.97
N THR A 167 10.24 -22.77 -3.17
CA THR A 167 11.23 -22.67 -4.24
C THR A 167 11.30 -21.27 -4.89
N HIS A 168 12.23 -21.13 -5.85
CA HIS A 168 12.32 -20.00 -6.78
C HIS A 168 11.89 -20.38 -8.21
N THR A 169 11.21 -21.52 -8.38
CA THR A 169 10.75 -22.02 -9.67
C THR A 169 9.38 -21.45 -10.00
N TYR A 170 9.21 -20.89 -11.20
CA TYR A 170 7.91 -20.39 -11.65
C TYR A 170 6.94 -21.53 -12.01
N ASP A 171 5.77 -21.52 -11.37
CA ASP A 171 4.64 -22.45 -11.54
C ASP A 171 3.71 -22.00 -12.70
N THR A 172 3.19 -20.75 -12.73
CA THR A 172 2.60 -20.08 -13.93
C THR A 172 2.02 -18.66 -13.63
N ARG A 173 2.02 -17.79 -14.64
CA ARG A 173 1.85 -16.30 -14.69
C ARG A 173 0.91 -15.53 -13.72
N SER A 174 1.41 -14.41 -13.16
CA SER A 174 0.77 -13.12 -12.77
C SER A 174 1.85 -12.14 -12.26
N VAL A 175 1.55 -10.85 -12.18
CA VAL A 175 2.45 -9.82 -11.62
C VAL A 175 1.73 -9.09 -10.47
N MET A 176 2.42 -8.89 -9.35
CA MET A 176 1.95 -8.02 -8.27
C MET A 176 2.45 -6.60 -8.53
N LEU A 177 1.58 -5.60 -8.41
CA LEU A 177 1.84 -4.22 -8.88
C LEU A 177 1.43 -3.19 -7.80
N PHE A 178 2.18 -2.09 -7.74
CA PHE A 178 1.96 -0.96 -6.84
C PHE A 178 1.65 0.31 -7.65
N TYR A 179 0.68 1.08 -7.20
CA TYR A 179 0.18 2.27 -7.88
C TYR A 179 0.08 3.44 -6.94
N MET A 180 0.29 4.62 -7.50
CA MET A 180 0.13 5.87 -6.79
C MET A 180 -0.55 6.89 -7.69
N ARG A 181 -1.63 7.51 -7.26
CA ARG A 181 -2.23 8.65 -7.97
C ARG A 181 -1.81 9.99 -7.37
N ARG A 182 -1.49 10.92 -8.27
CA ARG A 182 -1.13 12.32 -7.96
C ARG A 182 -2.40 13.18 -7.86
N ALA A 183 -2.49 14.04 -6.85
CA ALA A 183 -3.23 15.30 -6.93
C ALA A 183 -2.28 16.49 -6.68
N PRO A 184 -2.36 17.58 -7.45
CA PRO A 184 -1.55 18.78 -7.18
C PRO A 184 -1.83 19.35 -5.78
N PRO A 185 -0.85 19.94 -5.06
CA PRO A 185 0.55 20.22 -5.45
C PRO A 185 1.54 19.10 -5.08
N TYR A 186 1.10 18.01 -4.47
CA TYR A 186 2.01 17.02 -3.90
C TYR A 186 2.58 16.08 -4.98
N ARG A 187 3.92 15.95 -4.98
CA ARG A 187 4.63 15.06 -5.89
C ARG A 187 5.49 14.10 -5.09
N PRO A 188 4.96 12.92 -4.72
CA PRO A 188 5.78 11.90 -4.12
C PRO A 188 6.85 11.44 -5.11
N ILE A 189 8.08 11.28 -4.64
CA ILE A 189 9.21 10.77 -5.43
C ILE A 189 9.44 9.32 -5.04
N THR A 190 9.32 8.41 -5.99
CA THR A 190 9.69 7.00 -5.79
C THR A 190 11.20 6.89 -5.60
N LEU A 191 11.62 6.53 -4.39
CA LEU A 191 13.03 6.30 -4.06
C LEU A 191 13.44 4.85 -4.31
N HIS A 192 12.51 3.91 -4.09
CA HIS A 192 12.76 2.48 -4.26
C HIS A 192 11.48 1.77 -4.70
N TYR A 193 11.60 0.83 -5.62
CA TYR A 193 10.52 -0.08 -6.01
C TYR A 193 11.15 -1.42 -6.41
N SER A 194 10.88 -2.47 -5.66
CA SER A 194 11.60 -3.74 -5.77
C SER A 194 10.78 -4.94 -5.33
N SER A 195 11.16 -6.11 -5.83
CA SER A 195 10.70 -7.40 -5.32
C SER A 195 11.75 -8.06 -4.43
N HIS A 196 11.29 -8.90 -3.52
CA HIS A 196 12.10 -9.63 -2.56
C HIS A 196 12.11 -11.12 -2.91
N MET A 197 12.91 -11.49 -3.90
CA MET A 197 12.90 -12.83 -4.50
C MET A 197 13.39 -13.95 -3.56
N GLY A 198 14.11 -13.60 -2.49
CA GLY A 198 14.64 -14.54 -1.50
C GLY A 198 13.58 -15.21 -0.61
N PHE A 199 12.34 -14.72 -0.59
CA PHE A 199 11.26 -15.33 0.18
C PHE A 199 10.58 -16.46 -0.59
N THR A 200 10.31 -17.59 0.08
CA THR A 200 9.76 -18.81 -0.53
C THR A 200 8.50 -19.35 0.16
N LEU A 201 8.02 -18.67 1.21
CA LEU A 201 6.87 -19.10 2.01
C LEU A 201 5.53 -19.03 1.27
N SER A 202 5.47 -18.26 0.19
CA SER A 202 4.31 -18.10 -0.69
C SER A 202 4.75 -18.25 -2.14
N ASP A 203 3.78 -18.59 -2.97
CA ASP A 203 3.82 -18.54 -4.41
C ASP A 203 3.90 -17.11 -4.98
N HIS A 204 3.72 -16.08 -4.14
CA HIS A 204 4.04 -14.69 -4.44
C HIS A 204 5.34 -14.25 -3.77
N LYS A 205 6.13 -13.43 -4.47
CA LYS A 205 7.30 -12.73 -3.91
C LYS A 205 6.88 -11.35 -3.38
N PRO A 206 7.26 -10.96 -2.15
CA PRO A 206 6.93 -9.66 -1.61
C PRO A 206 7.43 -8.52 -2.49
N VAL A 207 6.67 -7.43 -2.56
CA VAL A 207 7.03 -6.20 -3.26
C VAL A 207 7.03 -5.06 -2.27
N SER A 208 8.01 -4.16 -2.36
CA SER A 208 8.09 -2.96 -1.54
C SER A 208 8.31 -1.73 -2.39
N ALA A 209 7.76 -0.60 -1.95
CA ALA A 209 8.01 0.70 -2.53
C ALA A 209 8.29 1.73 -1.43
N LEU A 210 9.23 2.65 -1.67
CA LEU A 210 9.58 3.74 -0.79
C LEU A 210 9.39 5.07 -1.51
N PHE A 211 8.74 6.02 -0.85
CA PHE A 211 8.44 7.33 -1.41
C PHE A 211 8.91 8.45 -0.49
N CYS A 212 9.38 9.53 -1.07
CA CYS A 212 9.59 10.81 -0.39
C CYS A 212 8.40 11.72 -0.68
N LEU A 213 7.74 12.22 0.36
CA LEU A 213 6.63 13.16 0.27
C LEU A 213 6.96 14.40 1.12
N HIS A 214 6.79 15.58 0.53
CA HIS A 214 6.81 16.82 1.28
C HIS A 214 5.42 17.06 1.86
N VAL A 215 5.32 17.17 3.17
CA VAL A 215 4.09 17.51 3.90
C VAL A 215 4.26 18.88 4.56
N ASN A 216 3.14 19.59 4.75
CA ASN A 216 3.14 20.90 5.39
C ASN A 216 3.52 20.82 6.89
N VAL A 217 3.82 21.98 7.47
CA VAL A 217 4.16 22.15 8.89
C VAL A 217 3.07 21.59 9.81
N PRO A 218 3.43 21.04 10.99
CA PRO A 218 2.46 20.43 11.89
C PRO A 218 1.52 21.47 12.47
N LEU A 219 0.23 21.12 12.57
CA LEU A 219 -0.77 21.94 13.25
C LEU A 219 -0.70 21.82 14.79
N VAL A 220 0.04 20.83 15.30
CA VAL A 220 0.31 20.62 16.73
C VAL A 220 1.80 20.41 16.96
N THR A 221 2.35 21.13 17.93
CA THR A 221 3.72 20.91 18.40
C THR A 221 3.64 20.16 19.74
N LEU A 222 4.37 19.06 19.84
CA LEU A 222 4.58 18.36 21.10
C LEU A 222 5.94 18.77 21.67
N GLU A 223 5.92 19.39 22.83
CA GLU A 223 7.12 19.72 23.58
C GLU A 223 7.19 18.81 24.81
N VAL A 224 8.35 18.17 25.00
CA VAL A 224 8.62 17.43 26.23
C VAL A 224 8.76 18.47 27.34
N GLU A 225 7.83 18.46 28.29
CA GLU A 225 7.82 19.44 29.39
C GLU A 225 8.96 19.17 30.38
N LYS A 226 9.23 17.89 30.67
CA LYS A 226 10.31 17.44 31.57
C LYS A 226 10.72 16.00 31.25
N GLU A 227 11.96 15.65 31.53
CA GLU A 227 12.38 14.25 31.55
C GLU A 227 11.60 13.51 32.65
N TRP A 228 11.12 12.31 32.33
CA TRP A 228 10.38 11.46 33.25
C TRP A 228 11.10 10.13 33.47
N THR A 229 10.98 9.57 34.67
CA THR A 229 11.56 8.25 35.01
C THR A 229 10.49 7.16 35.13
N LYS A 230 9.22 7.54 35.12
CA LYS A 230 8.04 6.66 35.21
C LYS A 230 6.93 7.19 34.31
N PHE A 231 6.15 6.27 33.73
CA PHE A 231 5.02 6.64 32.84
C PHE A 231 3.96 7.50 33.53
N SER A 232 3.75 7.31 34.84
CA SER A 232 2.82 8.12 35.64
C SER A 232 3.18 9.61 35.67
N ASP A 233 4.45 9.94 35.45
CA ASP A 233 4.97 11.29 35.62
C ASP A 233 5.07 12.00 34.26
N ALA A 234 4.62 11.33 33.20
CA ALA A 234 4.68 11.81 31.84
C ALA A 234 3.65 12.92 31.60
N THR A 235 4.13 14.16 31.53
CA THR A 235 3.28 15.32 31.23
C THR A 235 3.58 15.84 29.83
N VAL A 236 2.52 16.08 29.05
CA VAL A 236 2.60 16.63 27.69
C VAL A 236 1.77 17.90 27.65
N LYS A 237 2.37 18.99 27.17
CA LYS A 237 1.67 20.25 26.95
C LYS A 237 1.18 20.31 25.50
N LEU A 238 -0.14 20.32 25.32
CA LEU A 238 -0.78 20.43 24.02
C LEU A 238 -1.13 21.90 23.73
N THR A 239 -0.55 22.48 22.67
CA THR A 239 -0.95 23.80 22.18
C THR A 239 -1.65 23.65 20.84
N VAL A 240 -2.87 24.17 20.73
CA VAL A 240 -3.72 24.09 19.53
C VAL A 240 -3.79 25.46 18.87
N ALA A 241 -3.66 25.50 17.54
CA ALA A 241 -3.78 26.74 16.77
C ALA A 241 -5.17 27.40 16.92
N HIS A 242 -5.22 28.73 16.88
CA HIS A 242 -6.44 29.51 17.07
C HIS A 242 -7.50 29.17 16.00
N GLY A 243 -8.74 28.88 16.44
CA GLY A 243 -9.86 28.54 15.57
C GLY A 243 -9.97 27.06 15.16
N PHE A 244 -9.14 26.18 15.73
CA PHE A 244 -9.09 24.77 15.35
C PHE A 244 -10.02 23.88 16.22
N GLN A 245 -10.86 23.05 15.57
CA GLN A 245 -11.71 22.07 16.26
C GLN A 245 -10.91 20.79 16.56
N ARG A 246 -10.97 20.34 17.82
CA ARG A 246 -10.32 19.08 18.26
C ARG A 246 -11.01 17.86 17.64
N SER A 247 -10.23 16.86 17.26
CA SER A 247 -10.70 15.54 16.85
C SER A 247 -10.64 14.54 18.01
N SER A 248 -11.29 13.38 17.87
CA SER A 248 -11.21 12.28 18.85
C SER A 248 -9.81 11.63 18.93
N TRP A 249 -8.90 12.02 18.03
CA TRP A 249 -7.52 11.55 17.98
C TRP A 249 -6.54 12.47 18.73
N ASP A 250 -6.91 13.73 18.97
CA ASP A 250 -6.10 14.70 19.74
C ASP A 250 -6.19 14.48 21.26
#